data_AF-A0A967WF92-F1
#
_entry.id   AF-A0A967WF92-F1
#
_cell.length_a   1.000
_cell.length_b   1.000
_cell.length_c   1.000
_cell.angle_alpha   90.00
_cell.angle_beta   90.00
_cell.angle_gamma   90.00
#
_symmetry.space_group_name_H-M   'P 1'
#
loop_
_entity.id
_entity.type
_entity.pdbx_description
1 polymer ?
#
loop_
_entity_poly.entity_id
_entity_poly.type
_entity_poly.pdbx_seq_one_letter_code
_entity_poly.pdbx_strand_id
1 'polypeptide(L)' 'LDAREQVVRASDIVITVTTGDQPLVERAWLRPGAFVARLGSYQEVALDVITEADRVIVDNWHYVRPRIPELKALAE' A
#
# COMPACT_ATOMS: atom_id res chain seq x y z
N LEU A 1 -11.61 6.69 -11.92
CA LEU A 1 -10.78 7.08 -10.77
C LEU A 1 -11.68 7.45 -9.59
N ASP A 2 -12.70 8.28 -9.83
CA ASP A 2 -13.64 8.80 -8.82
C ASP A 2 -14.29 7.73 -7.91
N ALA A 3 -14.73 6.60 -8.46
CA ALA A 3 -15.32 5.53 -7.65
C ALA A 3 -14.32 4.89 -6.66
N ARG A 4 -13.03 4.80 -7.02
CA ARG A 4 -12.00 4.21 -6.14
C ARG A 4 -11.65 5.15 -5.01
N GLU A 5 -11.42 6.42 -5.35
CA GLU A 5 -11.13 7.45 -4.36
C GLU A 5 -12.24 7.56 -3.31
N GLN A 6 -13.50 7.63 -3.74
CA GLN A 6 -14.64 7.71 -2.81
C GLN A 6 -14.71 6.51 -1.87
N VAL A 7 -14.50 5.29 -2.37
CA VAL A 7 -14.51 4.07 -1.55
C VAL A 7 -13.35 4.09 -0.56
N VAL A 8 -12.13 4.41 -0.99
CA VAL A 8 -10.96 4.47 -0.11
C VAL A 8 -11.14 5.52 0.99
N ARG A 9 -11.63 6.72 0.66
CA ARG A 9 -11.89 7.79 1.64
C ARG A 9 -12.91 7.41 2.70
N ALA A 10 -13.88 6.57 2.35
CA ALA A 10 -14.90 6.07 3.27
C ALA A 10 -14.45 4.82 4.07
N SER A 11 -13.25 4.29 3.81
CA SER A 11 -12.82 3.00 4.36
C SER A 11 -11.85 3.14 5.53
N ASP A 12 -12.09 2.31 6.55
CA ASP A 12 -11.18 2.11 7.69
C ASP A 12 -10.06 1.12 7.34
N ILE A 13 -10.42 0.12 6.52
CA ILE A 13 -9.59 -0.99 6.10
C ILE A 13 -9.67 -1.08 4.58
N VAL A 14 -8.53 -1.08 3.91
CA VAL A 14 -8.40 -1.24 2.46
C VAL A 14 -7.60 -2.50 2.18
N ILE A 15 -8.12 -3.37 1.32
CA ILE A 15 -7.44 -4.60 0.91
C ILE A 15 -7.35 -4.57 -0.61
N THR A 16 -6.13 -4.64 -1.15
CA THR A 16 -5.89 -4.74 -2.60
C THR A 16 -5.52 -6.17 -2.96
N VAL A 17 -6.29 -6.78 -3.86
CA VAL A 17 -6.08 -8.13 -4.39
C VAL A 17 -6.47 -8.14 -5.87
N THR A 18 -5.57 -7.65 -6.71
CA THR A 18 -5.81 -7.48 -8.13
C THR A 18 -4.66 -8.04 -8.95
N THR A 19 -4.89 -8.20 -10.25
CA THR A 19 -3.86 -8.54 -11.22
C THR A 19 -3.26 -7.29 -11.89
N GLY A 20 -3.61 -6.09 -11.41
CA GLY A 20 -3.10 -4.83 -11.95
C GLY A 20 -1.67 -4.54 -11.47
N ASP A 21 -0.94 -3.75 -12.25
CA ASP A 21 0.46 -3.39 -12.02
C ASP A 21 0.67 -1.88 -11.87
N GLN A 22 -0.40 -1.14 -11.60
CA GLN A 22 -0.39 0.31 -11.39
C GLN A 22 -1.04 0.66 -10.05
N PRO A 23 -0.64 1.78 -9.41
CA PRO A 23 -1.30 2.29 -8.23
C PRO A 23 -2.82 2.41 -8.40
N LEU A 24 -3.55 1.74 -7.52
CA LEU A 24 -5.01 1.79 -7.40
C LEU A 24 -5.46 2.64 -6.20
N VAL A 25 -4.54 2.90 -5.27
CA VAL A 25 -4.75 3.65 -4.03
C VAL A 25 -3.65 4.67 -3.87
N GLU A 26 -4.03 5.94 -3.75
CA GLU A 26 -3.14 7.06 -3.44
C GLU A 26 -3.12 7.35 -1.94
N ARG A 27 -1.97 7.76 -1.40
CA ARG A 27 -1.83 8.11 0.03
C ARG A 27 -2.79 9.21 0.46
N ALA A 28 -3.05 10.20 -0.40
CA ALA A 28 -3.95 11.32 -0.14
C ALA A 28 -5.42 10.91 0.05
N TRP A 29 -5.78 9.67 -0.30
CA TRP A 29 -7.13 9.14 -0.13
C TRP A 29 -7.33 8.45 1.23
N LEU A 30 -6.23 8.02 1.87
CA LEU A 30 -6.27 7.31 3.13
C LEU A 30 -6.50 8.27 4.31
N ARG A 31 -7.48 7.94 5.13
CA ARG A 31 -7.76 8.65 6.39
C ARG A 31 -6.70 8.34 7.47
N PRO A 32 -6.51 9.21 8.47
CA PRO A 32 -5.71 8.89 9.65
C PRO A 32 -6.19 7.60 10.32
N GLY A 33 -5.25 6.72 10.67
CA GLY A 33 -5.54 5.42 11.30
C GLY A 33 -6.09 4.34 10.36
N ALA A 34 -6.09 4.55 9.04
CA ALA A 34 -6.47 3.51 8.09
C ALA A 34 -5.49 2.33 8.10
N PHE A 35 -6.00 1.11 7.91
CA PHE A 35 -5.19 -0.08 7.69
C PHE A 35 -5.24 -0.48 6.20
N VAL A 36 -4.07 -0.71 5.60
CA VAL A 36 -3.94 -1.14 4.20
C VAL A 36 -3.25 -2.50 4.15
N ALA A 37 -3.93 -3.51 3.60
CA ALA A 37 -3.36 -4.81 3.29
C ALA A 37 -3.16 -4.92 1.77
N ARG A 38 -1.92 -4.73 1.31
CA ARG A 38 -1.51 -4.91 -0.08
C ARG A 38 -1.10 -6.37 -0.29
N LEU A 39 -1.90 -7.13 -1.03
CA LEU A 39 -1.73 -8.59 -1.18
C LEU A 39 -1.38 -9.00 -2.62
N GLY A 40 -1.64 -8.16 -3.62
CA GLY A 40 -1.32 -8.46 -5.01
C GLY A 40 0.19 -8.58 -5.27
N SER A 41 0.53 -9.39 -6.27
CA SER A 41 1.93 -9.65 -6.66
C SER A 41 2.63 -8.43 -7.26
N TYR A 42 1.87 -7.56 -7.92
CA TYR A 42 2.38 -6.34 -8.56
C TYR A 42 2.07 -5.10 -7.73
N GLN A 43 2.44 -3.92 -8.23
CA GLN A 43 2.19 -2.67 -7.54
C GLN A 43 0.70 -2.31 -7.59
N GLU A 44 0.09 -2.14 -6.43
CA GLU A 44 -1.33 -1.77 -6.30
C GLU A 44 -1.56 -0.47 -5.51
N VAL A 45 -0.51 0.05 -4.88
CA VAL A 45 -0.55 1.27 -4.08
C VAL A 45 0.54 2.22 -4.56
N ALA A 46 0.33 3.52 -4.38
CA ALA A 46 1.37 4.51 -4.59
C ALA A 46 2.53 4.27 -3.60
N LEU A 47 3.75 4.67 -3.99
CA LEU A 47 4.98 4.40 -3.24
C LEU A 47 4.90 4.93 -1.79
N ASP A 48 4.35 6.13 -1.65
CA ASP A 48 4.18 6.89 -0.41
C ASP A 48 3.17 6.23 0.56
N VAL A 49 2.28 5.36 0.08
CA VAL A 49 1.41 4.57 0.95
C VAL A 49 2.21 3.69 1.90
N ILE A 50 3.37 3.18 1.47
CA ILE A 50 4.25 2.36 2.32
C ILE A 50 5.35 3.21 2.94
N THR A 51 6.03 4.06 2.17
CA THR A 51 7.21 4.78 2.68
C THR A 51 6.88 5.88 3.70
N GLU A 52 5.64 6.37 3.72
CA GLU A 52 5.17 7.38 4.70
C GLU A 52 4.20 6.80 5.74
N ALA A 53 4.01 5.48 5.78
CA ALA A 53 3.16 4.86 6.78
C ALA A 53 3.76 4.98 8.18
N ASP A 54 2.93 5.23 9.20
CA ASP A 54 3.36 5.24 10.60
C ASP A 54 3.99 3.90 11.04
N ARG A 55 3.49 2.81 10.44
CA ARG A 55 3.95 1.44 10.66
C ARG A 55 3.84 0.65 9.36
N VAL A 56 4.91 -0.08 9.04
CA VAL A 56 4.94 -1.07 7.97
C VAL A 56 5.17 -2.44 8.60
N ILE A 57 4.24 -3.36 8.37
CA ILE A 57 4.30 -4.73 8.87
C ILE A 57 4.44 -5.66 7.66
N VAL A 58 5.37 -6.60 7.77
CA VAL A 58 5.61 -7.63 6.75
C VAL A 58 5.66 -9.00 7.40
N ASP A 59 5.36 -10.02 6.61
CA ASP A 59 5.39 -11.43 7.03
C ASP A 59 6.81 -11.93 7.29
N ASN A 60 7.75 -11.64 6.39
CA ASN A 60 9.14 -12.05 6.51
C ASN A 60 10.08 -10.98 5.93
N TRP A 61 10.68 -10.18 6.81
CA TRP A 61 11.58 -9.09 6.45
C TRP A 61 12.73 -9.53 5.52
N HIS A 62 13.41 -10.64 5.82
CA HIS A 62 14.53 -11.12 5.02
C HIS A 62 14.10 -11.55 3.62
N TYR A 63 12.88 -12.05 3.47
CA TYR A 63 12.33 -12.41 2.17
C TYR A 63 11.87 -11.18 1.38
N VAL A 64 11.08 -10.28 1.97
CA VAL A 64 10.43 -9.21 1.21
C VAL A 64 11.31 -7.98 0.98
N ARG A 65 12.19 -7.61 1.92
CA ARG A 65 13.05 -6.41 1.82
C ARG A 65 13.81 -6.31 0.49
N PRO A 66 14.53 -7.34 0.01
CA PRO A 66 15.27 -7.22 -1.25
C PRO A 66 14.39 -7.29 -2.51
N ARG A 67 13.08 -7.53 -2.37
CA ARG A 67 12.14 -7.73 -3.49
C ARG A 67 11.21 -6.55 -3.71
N ILE A 68 10.83 -5.85 -2.64
CA ILE A 68 9.84 -4.76 -2.68
C ILE A 68 10.57 -3.40 -2.70
N PRO A 69 10.42 -2.57 -3.75
CA PRO A 69 11.11 -1.28 -3.87
C PRO A 69 10.94 -0.36 -2.65
N GLU A 70 9.73 -0.29 -2.10
CA GLU A 70 9.38 0.53 -0.94
C GLU A 70 10.16 0.09 0.31
N LEU A 71 10.33 -1.22 0.49
CA LEU A 71 11.09 -1.77 1.62
C LEU A 71 12.60 -1.64 1.46
N LYS A 72 13.10 -1.53 0.22
CA LYS A 72 14.50 -1.16 -0.02
C LYS A 72 14.74 0.28 0.42
N ALA A 73 13.88 1.19 -0.01
CA ALA A 73 13.96 2.61 0.35
C ALA A 73 13.88 2.83 1.87
N LEU A 74 13.03 2.07 2.58
CA LEU A 74 12.93 2.14 4.05
C LEU A 74 14.11 1.51 4.80
N ALA A 75 14.94 0.72 4.14
CA ALA A 75 16.06 0.01 4.77
C ALA A 75 17.42 0.66 4.50
N GLU A 76 17.43 1.83 3.86
CA GLU A 76 18.56 2.74 3.69
C GLU A 76 18.54 3.81 4.79
#